data_AF-A0A1Q6UFE1-F1
#
_entry.id   AF-A0A1Q6UFE1-F1
#
_cell.length_a   1.000
_cell.length_b   1.000
_cell.length_c   1.000
_cell.angle_alpha   90.00
_cell.angle_beta   90.00
_cell.angle_gamma   90.00
#
_symmetry.space_group_name_H-M   'P 1'
#
loop_
_entity.id
_entity.type
_entity.pdbx_description
1 polymer ?
#
loop_
_entity_poly.entity_id
_entity_poly.type
_entity_poly.pdbx_seq_one_letter_code
_entity_poly.pdbx_strand_id
1 'polypeptide(L)'
;MKSYLYALGTLIVLACICQDDIFVLLQPAPANEQKSAATAIVPADTAVVDTNIVEMTKETMSAYDRALPEPVKIAEKITVKNHIVINNDTAVKKVPQNVFDRSETVSLNGKTYRGLEDELIACIAYVENYFPTSYFCGARWTIGYGTTGYADGKKVLPNQRISKKEAQNCVRHHLRSYVFPVIDQYVERELSEGEMLATCLFIYNIGGGNFANQKGIGRSCAFLKALNDNKSSQECARKMTEFYRSAGKKVDGLLKRRWVEGAIFCGYLTAEDILQLEPAGFYNSRSLNDYYVSSRPDRDGFYSYRFDQDTVQRFLDQNRGTNKRVIDII
;
A
#
# COMPACT_ATOMS: atom_id res chain seq x y z
N MET A 1 6.14 30.50 31.37
CA MET A 1 5.65 30.42 29.97
C MET A 1 6.87 30.28 29.06
N LYS A 2 7.14 29.07 28.54
CA LYS A 2 8.16 28.85 27.51
C LYS A 2 7.44 28.57 26.20
N SER A 3 7.46 29.55 25.32
CA SER A 3 6.86 29.52 23.99
C SER A 3 7.75 28.71 23.06
N TYR A 4 7.24 27.59 22.53
CA TYR A 4 7.93 26.85 21.49
C TYR A 4 7.70 27.57 20.15
N LEU A 5 8.78 28.07 19.58
CA LEU A 5 8.83 28.73 18.29
C LEU A 5 8.59 27.68 17.20
N TYR A 6 7.39 27.64 16.62
CA TYR A 6 7.08 26.83 15.45
C TYR A 6 7.84 27.41 14.25
N ALA A 7 8.96 26.78 13.88
CA ALA A 7 9.59 27.05 12.60
C ALA A 7 8.67 26.55 11.49
N LEU A 8 8.23 27.46 10.61
CA LEU A 8 7.62 27.15 9.31
C LEU A 8 8.67 26.45 8.42
N GLY A 9 8.88 25.16 8.66
CA GLY A 9 9.36 24.22 7.66
C GLY A 9 8.18 23.36 7.28
N THR A 10 7.92 23.23 5.98
CA THR A 10 6.92 22.35 5.37
C THR A 10 6.76 21.06 6.19
N LEU A 11 5.69 21.00 6.98
CA LEU A 11 5.28 19.80 7.69
C LEU A 11 4.81 18.83 6.61
N ILE A 12 5.75 18.07 6.03
CA ILE A 12 5.43 16.85 5.31
C ILE A 12 4.84 15.95 6.40
N VAL A 13 3.53 16.05 6.59
CA VAL A 13 2.76 15.03 7.28
C VAL A 13 2.97 13.80 6.40
N LEU A 14 3.98 13.00 6.74
CA LEU A 14 3.95 11.58 6.45
C LEU A 14 2.62 11.14 7.06
N ALA A 15 1.59 11.06 6.22
CA ALA A 15 0.33 10.48 6.57
C ALA A 15 0.59 8.97 6.67
N CYS A 16 1.35 8.58 7.70
CA CYS A 16 1.20 7.28 8.32
C CYS A 16 -0.27 7.27 8.75
N ILE A 17 -1.12 6.59 7.99
CA ILE A 17 -2.44 6.22 8.50
C ILE A 17 -2.13 5.50 9.82
N CYS A 18 -2.63 6.05 10.92
CA CYS A 18 -2.37 5.53 12.25
C CYS A 18 -2.60 4.02 12.26
N GLN A 19 -1.50 3.25 12.37
CA GLN A 19 -1.53 1.81 12.57
C GLN A 19 -2.05 1.57 13.99
N ASP A 20 -3.37 1.56 14.17
CA ASP A 20 -3.97 1.16 15.45
C ASP A 20 -3.81 -0.35 15.72
N ASP A 21 -3.19 -1.13 14.82
CA ASP A 21 -3.30 -2.60 14.81
C ASP A 21 -1.99 -3.40 14.93
N ILE A 22 -0.97 -2.87 15.61
CA ILE A 22 0.23 -3.67 15.97
C ILE A 22 0.24 -4.09 17.44
N PHE A 23 -0.80 -3.76 18.21
CA PHE A 23 -0.89 -4.11 19.64
C PHE A 23 -2.16 -4.88 20.00
N VAL A 24 -2.60 -5.79 19.14
CA VAL A 24 -3.44 -6.91 19.58
C VAL A 24 -3.06 -8.11 18.73
N LEU A 25 -2.11 -8.92 19.19
CA LEU A 25 -2.11 -10.38 19.06
C LEU A 25 -0.87 -10.96 19.79
N LEU A 26 -1.18 -11.75 20.81
CA LEU A 26 -0.35 -12.82 21.43
C LEU A 26 0.66 -12.41 22.51
N GLN A 27 0.16 -12.24 23.74
CA GLN A 27 0.76 -12.98 24.85
C GLN A 27 -0.08 -14.24 25.07
N PRO A 28 0.49 -15.46 25.05
CA PRO A 28 -0.21 -16.63 25.59
C PRO A 28 -0.38 -16.40 27.09
N ALA A 29 -1.62 -16.32 27.56
CA ALA A 29 -1.91 -16.28 28.98
C ALA A 29 -1.37 -17.57 29.64
N PRO A 30 -0.72 -17.49 30.81
CA PRO A 30 -0.32 -18.67 31.53
C PRO A 30 -1.56 -19.44 31.99
N ALA A 31 -1.53 -20.76 31.84
CA ALA A 31 -2.54 -21.64 32.37
C ALA A 31 -2.65 -21.45 33.88
N ASN A 32 -3.83 -21.05 34.38
CA ASN A 32 -4.33 -21.63 35.61
C ASN A 32 -5.85 -21.49 35.83
N GLU A 33 -6.42 -22.66 36.13
CA GLU A 33 -7.45 -22.96 37.14
C GLU A 33 -8.88 -22.44 37.05
N GLN A 34 -9.76 -23.45 36.96
CA GLN A 34 -11.19 -23.47 37.23
C GLN A 34 -11.65 -22.58 38.39
N LYS A 35 -12.76 -21.86 38.18
CA LYS A 35 -13.84 -21.77 39.19
C LYS A 35 -15.18 -21.42 38.56
N SER A 36 -16.16 -22.26 38.88
CA SER A 36 -17.58 -22.18 38.55
C SER A 36 -18.33 -21.16 39.40
N ALA A 37 -19.32 -20.48 38.81
CA ALA A 37 -20.60 -20.07 39.42
C ALA A 37 -21.47 -19.41 38.31
N ALA A 38 -22.54 -20.06 37.85
CA ALA A 38 -23.91 -19.94 38.34
C ALA A 38 -24.69 -18.71 37.80
N THR A 39 -25.46 -19.01 36.74
CA THR A 39 -26.81 -18.58 36.34
C THR A 39 -27.45 -17.32 36.97
N ALA A 40 -27.94 -16.42 36.10
CA ALA A 40 -29.22 -15.71 36.29
C ALA A 40 -29.82 -15.30 34.92
N ILE A 41 -31.05 -15.76 34.69
CA ILE A 41 -31.99 -15.46 33.59
C ILE A 41 -32.92 -14.34 34.07
N VAL A 42 -33.29 -13.34 33.25
CA VAL A 42 -34.67 -12.82 32.93
C VAL A 42 -34.57 -11.71 31.82
N PRO A 43 -35.65 -11.22 31.17
CA PRO A 43 -36.13 -11.65 29.85
C PRO A 43 -36.15 -10.55 28.76
N ALA A 44 -36.66 -10.96 27.60
CA ALA A 44 -36.86 -10.23 26.35
C ALA A 44 -37.64 -8.91 26.44
N ASP A 45 -37.30 -7.99 25.53
CA ASP A 45 -38.26 -7.05 24.95
C ASP A 45 -38.09 -6.97 23.43
N THR A 46 -39.22 -7.07 22.76
CA THR A 46 -39.45 -7.14 21.32
C THR A 46 -39.46 -5.77 20.65
N ALA A 47 -38.81 -5.63 19.50
CA ALA A 47 -39.15 -4.60 18.52
C ALA A 47 -39.00 -5.15 17.09
N VAL A 48 -40.16 -5.31 16.45
CA VAL A 48 -40.39 -5.65 15.05
C VAL A 48 -40.21 -4.39 14.21
N VAL A 49 -39.42 -4.43 13.13
CA VAL A 49 -39.56 -3.48 12.00
C VAL A 49 -39.28 -4.19 10.66
N ASP A 50 -40.38 -4.33 9.92
CA ASP A 50 -40.63 -4.56 8.49
C ASP A 50 -39.48 -4.90 7.53
N THR A 51 -39.59 -6.11 7.00
CA THR A 51 -39.07 -6.55 5.70
C THR A 51 -39.93 -6.00 4.57
N ASN A 52 -39.42 -5.05 3.79
CA ASN A 52 -39.96 -4.75 2.45
C ASN A 52 -38.95 -5.22 1.38
N ILE A 53 -39.09 -6.49 1.02
CA ILE A 53 -38.57 -7.07 -0.22
C ILE A 53 -39.55 -6.66 -1.32
N VAL A 54 -39.11 -5.85 -2.27
CA VAL A 54 -39.85 -5.60 -3.51
C VAL A 54 -39.35 -6.60 -4.55
N GLU A 55 -40.17 -7.60 -4.87
CA GLU A 55 -39.99 -8.49 -6.02
C GLU A 55 -40.10 -7.66 -7.31
N MET A 56 -39.05 -7.69 -8.14
CA MET A 56 -39.13 -7.23 -9.52
C MET A 56 -39.63 -8.36 -10.41
N THR A 57 -40.76 -8.13 -11.06
CA THR A 57 -41.44 -9.04 -11.99
C THR A 57 -40.65 -9.24 -13.28
N LYS A 58 -40.79 -10.45 -13.86
CA LYS A 58 -40.08 -10.99 -15.05
C LYS A 58 -40.25 -10.22 -16.37
N GLU A 59 -40.92 -9.07 -16.40
CA GLU A 59 -41.25 -8.35 -17.63
C GLU A 59 -40.32 -7.15 -17.92
N THR A 60 -39.36 -6.84 -17.05
CA THR A 60 -38.36 -5.78 -17.28
C THR A 60 -37.02 -6.27 -17.83
N MET A 61 -36.83 -7.59 -17.99
CA MET A 61 -35.61 -8.18 -18.57
C MET A 61 -35.58 -8.20 -20.12
N SER A 62 -36.62 -7.73 -20.82
CA SER A 62 -36.76 -7.92 -22.27
C SER A 62 -36.22 -6.76 -23.15
N ALA A 63 -35.63 -5.71 -22.59
CA ALA A 63 -35.21 -4.53 -23.37
C ALA A 63 -33.69 -4.33 -23.48
N TYR A 64 -32.87 -5.08 -22.76
CA TYR A 64 -31.40 -4.95 -22.80
C TYR A 64 -30.67 -5.97 -23.68
N ASP A 65 -31.35 -7.03 -24.14
CA ASP A 65 -30.74 -8.14 -24.91
C ASP A 65 -30.82 -7.99 -26.44
N ARG A 66 -31.04 -6.78 -26.97
CA ARG A 66 -31.02 -6.52 -28.42
C ARG A 66 -30.09 -5.36 -28.80
N ALA A 67 -28.80 -5.51 -28.50
CA ALA A 67 -27.70 -4.83 -29.20
C ALA A 67 -26.33 -5.35 -28.71
N LEU A 68 -25.97 -6.59 -29.04
CA LEU A 68 -24.58 -7.05 -28.98
C LEU A 68 -24.20 -7.60 -30.36
N PRO A 69 -23.22 -7.00 -31.06
CA PRO A 69 -22.59 -7.66 -32.20
C PRO A 69 -21.74 -8.85 -31.73
N GLU A 70 -21.69 -9.88 -32.57
CA GLU A 70 -21.20 -11.24 -32.33
C GLU A 70 -19.82 -11.41 -31.65
N PRO A 71 -19.57 -12.56 -30.98
CA PRO A 71 -18.37 -12.79 -30.18
C PRO A 71 -17.08 -12.82 -31.03
N VAL A 72 -16.19 -11.87 -30.77
CA VAL A 72 -14.83 -11.89 -31.32
C VAL A 72 -14.06 -13.05 -30.68
N LYS A 73 -13.57 -13.95 -31.54
CA LYS A 73 -12.77 -15.12 -31.20
C LYS A 73 -11.53 -14.73 -30.36
N ILE A 74 -11.44 -15.30 -29.17
CA ILE A 74 -10.26 -15.22 -28.30
C ILE A 74 -9.20 -16.18 -28.82
N ALA A 75 -8.24 -15.66 -29.58
CA ALA A 75 -6.94 -16.29 -29.79
C ALA A 75 -5.97 -15.22 -30.28
N GLU A 76 -5.15 -14.70 -29.37
CA GLU A 76 -3.69 -14.63 -29.56
C GLU A 76 -3.02 -14.04 -28.31
N LYS A 77 -1.98 -14.74 -27.86
CA LYS A 77 -1.09 -14.35 -26.77
C LYS A 77 -0.51 -12.96 -27.05
N ILE A 78 -0.98 -11.95 -26.31
CA ILE A 78 -0.24 -10.69 -26.18
C ILE A 78 0.98 -11.00 -25.31
N THR A 79 2.06 -11.43 -25.96
CA THR A 79 3.38 -11.40 -25.37
C THR A 79 3.76 -9.93 -25.29
N VAL A 80 3.80 -9.36 -24.08
CA VAL A 80 4.32 -8.01 -23.86
C VAL A 80 5.83 -8.04 -24.13
N LYS A 81 6.21 -7.90 -25.39
CA LYS A 81 7.57 -7.53 -25.80
C LYS A 81 7.58 -6.01 -25.95
N ASN A 82 7.92 -5.31 -24.88
CA ASN A 82 8.49 -3.97 -24.94
C ASN A 82 9.29 -3.77 -23.65
N HIS A 83 10.53 -4.28 -23.64
CA HIS A 83 11.52 -3.74 -22.72
C HIS A 83 11.78 -2.30 -23.16
N ILE A 84 11.50 -1.35 -22.28
CA ILE A 84 11.79 0.06 -22.49
C ILE A 84 13.32 0.19 -22.65
N VAL A 85 13.77 0.60 -23.84
CA VAL A 85 15.17 0.97 -24.08
C VAL A 85 15.33 2.42 -23.64
N ILE A 86 15.94 2.63 -22.48
CA ILE A 86 16.35 3.96 -22.03
C ILE A 86 17.65 4.33 -22.77
N ASN A 87 17.58 5.31 -23.66
CA ASN A 87 18.77 5.91 -24.28
C ASN A 87 19.60 6.61 -23.19
N ASN A 88 20.71 5.98 -22.81
CA ASN A 88 21.65 6.49 -21.81
C ASN A 88 22.65 7.45 -22.46
N ASP A 89 22.22 8.66 -22.83
CA ASP A 89 23.12 9.76 -23.18
C ASP A 89 22.95 10.93 -22.22
N THR A 90 23.53 10.74 -21.04
CA THR A 90 24.08 11.73 -20.12
C THR A 90 24.80 10.90 -19.06
N ALA A 91 25.88 11.39 -18.46
CA ALA A 91 26.71 10.64 -17.51
C ALA A 91 25.93 10.22 -16.24
N VAL A 92 25.09 9.18 -16.35
CA VAL A 92 24.37 8.53 -15.27
C VAL A 92 25.36 7.59 -14.61
N LYS A 93 25.61 7.77 -13.31
CA LYS A 93 26.25 6.73 -12.50
C LYS A 93 25.37 5.49 -12.60
N LYS A 94 25.75 4.51 -13.44
CA LYS A 94 25.02 3.26 -13.65
C LYS A 94 24.67 2.64 -12.29
N VAL A 95 23.41 2.22 -12.12
CA VAL A 95 22.99 1.40 -10.99
C VAL A 95 23.93 0.18 -10.94
N PRO A 96 24.57 -0.13 -9.80
CA PRO A 96 25.38 -1.33 -9.68
C PRO A 96 24.55 -2.57 -10.04
N GLN A 97 25.10 -3.53 -10.78
CA GLN A 97 24.35 -4.70 -11.24
C GLN A 97 23.85 -5.61 -10.10
N ASN A 98 24.31 -5.41 -8.85
CA ASN A 98 24.05 -6.26 -7.68
C ASN A 98 23.43 -5.50 -6.50
N VAL A 99 22.55 -4.51 -6.72
CA VAL A 99 21.95 -3.75 -5.60
C VAL A 99 20.99 -4.60 -4.77
N PHE A 100 20.22 -5.46 -5.42
CA PHE A 100 19.27 -6.35 -4.76
C PHE A 100 19.87 -7.75 -4.62
N ASP A 101 19.87 -8.29 -3.40
CA ASP A 101 20.24 -9.68 -3.19
C ASP A 101 19.11 -10.60 -3.67
N ARG A 102 19.23 -11.07 -4.92
CA ARG A 102 18.28 -11.99 -5.55
C ARG A 102 18.51 -13.46 -5.18
N SER A 103 19.43 -13.76 -4.25
CA SER A 103 19.65 -15.13 -3.74
C SER A 103 18.60 -15.54 -2.71
N GLU A 104 18.11 -14.59 -1.92
CA GLU A 104 17.02 -14.79 -0.97
C GLU A 104 15.68 -14.96 -1.68
N THR A 105 14.84 -15.84 -1.13
CA THR A 105 13.51 -16.15 -1.68
C THR A 105 12.43 -16.05 -0.63
N VAL A 106 11.25 -15.59 -1.04
CA VAL A 106 10.03 -15.60 -0.23
C VAL A 106 8.95 -16.28 -1.06
N SER A 107 8.26 -17.27 -0.49
CA SER A 107 7.09 -17.87 -1.13
C SER A 107 5.83 -17.31 -0.52
N LEU A 108 5.00 -16.69 -1.35
CA LEU A 108 3.73 -16.07 -0.95
C LEU A 108 2.66 -16.47 -1.95
N ASN A 109 1.48 -16.83 -1.45
CA ASN A 109 0.33 -17.23 -2.25
C ASN A 109 0.67 -18.20 -3.40
N GLY A 110 1.38 -19.29 -3.07
CA GLY A 110 1.75 -20.35 -4.01
C GLY A 110 2.91 -20.06 -4.95
N LYS A 111 3.42 -18.81 -5.01
CA LYS A 111 4.52 -18.41 -5.89
C LYS A 111 5.78 -18.01 -5.11
N THR A 112 6.95 -18.37 -5.64
CA THR A 112 8.25 -17.96 -5.09
C THR A 112 8.77 -16.69 -5.78
N TYR A 113 9.11 -15.69 -4.98
CA TYR A 113 9.66 -14.39 -5.38
C TYR A 113 11.12 -14.28 -4.94
N ARG A 114 12.02 -13.84 -5.84
CA ARG A 114 13.47 -13.72 -5.58
C ARG A 114 13.84 -12.27 -5.30
N GLY A 115 14.50 -12.00 -4.18
CA GLY A 115 14.91 -10.63 -3.80
C GLY A 115 13.76 -9.71 -3.37
N LEU A 116 12.57 -10.25 -3.11
CA LEU A 116 11.36 -9.48 -2.80
C LEU A 116 11.56 -8.50 -1.63
N GLU A 117 12.20 -8.92 -0.54
CA GLU A 117 12.38 -8.07 0.64
C GLU A 117 13.28 -6.87 0.36
N ASP A 118 14.32 -7.04 -0.46
CA ASP A 118 15.27 -5.98 -0.81
C ASP A 118 14.63 -4.97 -1.77
N GLU A 119 13.88 -5.45 -2.76
CA GLU A 119 13.08 -4.60 -3.65
C GLU A 119 12.00 -3.82 -2.87
N LEU A 120 11.33 -4.48 -1.89
CA LEU A 120 10.39 -3.81 -0.98
C LEU A 120 11.06 -2.75 -0.12
N ILE A 121 12.27 -3.01 0.40
CA ILE A 121 13.02 -2.03 1.19
C ILE A 121 13.29 -0.77 0.35
N ALA A 122 13.68 -0.90 -0.93
CA ALA A 122 13.86 0.26 -1.80
C ALA A 122 12.56 1.04 -2.01
N CYS A 123 11.45 0.34 -2.30
CA CYS A 123 10.14 0.96 -2.47
C CYS A 123 9.64 1.64 -1.19
N ILE A 124 9.82 1.01 -0.02
CA ILE A 124 9.48 1.57 1.30
C ILE A 124 10.37 2.78 1.60
N ALA A 125 11.67 2.70 1.34
CA ALA A 125 12.59 3.82 1.52
C ALA A 125 12.22 5.02 0.64
N TYR A 126 11.69 4.77 -0.57
CA TYR A 126 11.14 5.83 -1.41
C TYR A 126 9.90 6.48 -0.81
N VAL A 127 8.93 5.70 -0.31
CA VAL A 127 7.66 6.27 0.19
C VAL A 127 7.70 6.79 1.63
N GLU A 128 8.59 6.26 2.47
CA GLU A 128 8.75 6.64 3.88
C GLU A 128 9.95 7.56 4.15
N ASN A 129 10.95 7.59 3.26
CA ASN A 129 12.29 8.16 3.52
C ASN A 129 12.99 7.48 4.72
N TYR A 130 14.26 7.82 4.94
CA TYR A 130 15.04 7.34 6.08
C TYR A 130 15.25 8.45 7.12
N PHE A 131 14.77 8.19 8.34
CA PHE A 131 14.97 9.06 9.50
C PHE A 131 15.93 8.42 10.51
N PRO A 132 17.21 8.85 10.58
CA PRO A 132 18.21 8.26 11.48
C PRO A 132 18.00 8.58 12.97
N THR A 133 17.05 9.45 13.28
CA THR A 133 16.70 9.85 14.65
C THR A 133 15.19 9.84 14.79
N SER A 134 14.71 9.39 15.94
CA SER A 134 13.27 9.31 16.22
C SER A 134 12.61 10.69 16.10
N TYR A 135 11.44 10.75 15.50
CA TYR A 135 10.60 11.94 15.41
C TYR A 135 9.16 11.59 15.80
N PHE A 136 8.37 12.60 16.18
CA PHE A 136 6.95 12.39 16.48
C PHE A 136 6.12 12.64 15.22
N CYS A 137 5.41 11.61 14.72
CA CYS A 137 4.63 11.71 13.48
C CYS A 137 3.21 12.28 13.69
N GLY A 138 2.89 12.77 14.89
CA GLY A 138 1.56 13.25 15.27
C GLY A 138 0.74 12.23 16.07
N ALA A 139 1.08 10.94 15.98
CA ALA A 139 0.43 9.87 16.74
C ALA A 139 1.40 9.07 17.62
N ARG A 140 2.59 8.76 17.10
CA ARG A 140 3.61 7.94 17.77
C ARG A 140 5.01 8.47 17.49
N TRP A 141 5.96 8.02 18.29
CA TRP A 141 7.37 8.14 17.93
C TRP A 141 7.68 7.15 16.81
N THR A 142 8.42 7.63 15.82
CA THR A 142 8.74 6.92 14.60
C THR A 142 10.22 7.09 14.27
N ILE A 143 10.88 6.04 13.75
CA ILE A 143 12.30 6.07 13.38
C ILE A 143 12.55 5.19 12.14
N GLY A 144 13.69 5.38 11.47
CA GLY A 144 14.06 4.59 10.30
C GLY A 144 13.11 4.82 9.13
N TYR A 145 12.57 3.74 8.56
CA TYR A 145 11.61 3.76 7.46
C TYR A 145 10.16 3.57 7.96
N GLY A 146 9.75 4.38 8.93
CA GLY A 146 8.39 4.32 9.49
C GLY A 146 8.19 3.34 10.66
N THR A 147 9.27 2.87 11.30
CA THR A 147 9.19 1.96 12.46
C THR A 147 8.63 2.69 13.68
N THR A 148 7.57 2.14 14.30
CA THR A 148 6.94 2.67 15.53
C THR A 148 7.06 1.73 16.74
N GLY A 149 7.46 0.48 16.51
CA GLY A 149 7.77 -0.52 17.51
C GLY A 149 8.79 -1.51 16.98
N TYR A 150 9.59 -2.07 17.89
CA TYR A 150 10.65 -3.03 17.60
C TYR A 150 10.12 -4.48 17.72
N ALA A 151 10.92 -5.43 17.22
CA ALA A 151 10.58 -6.85 17.23
C ALA A 151 10.40 -7.44 18.65
N ASP A 152 11.01 -6.81 19.67
CA ASP A 152 10.86 -7.20 21.07
C ASP A 152 9.62 -6.58 21.74
N GLY A 153 8.76 -5.92 20.96
CA GLY A 153 7.55 -5.24 21.44
C GLY A 153 7.81 -3.88 22.09
N LYS A 154 9.07 -3.42 22.20
CA LYS A 154 9.33 -2.07 22.70
C LYS A 154 8.86 -1.02 21.71
N LYS A 155 8.25 0.04 22.22
CA LYS A 155 7.88 1.21 21.42
C LYS A 155 9.12 2.08 21.17
N VAL A 156 9.11 2.80 20.06
CA VAL A 156 10.12 3.84 19.81
C VAL A 156 9.93 4.97 20.83
N LEU A 157 11.04 5.52 21.29
CA LEU A 157 11.12 6.59 22.28
C LEU A 157 11.85 7.81 21.69
N PRO A 158 11.64 9.01 22.26
CA PRO A 158 12.37 10.21 21.83
C PRO A 158 13.89 10.06 21.94
N ASN A 159 14.61 10.78 21.08
CA ASN A 159 16.08 10.85 21.00
C ASN A 159 16.80 9.52 20.69
N GLN A 160 16.09 8.51 20.20
CA GLN A 160 16.73 7.29 19.71
C GLN A 160 17.39 7.51 18.35
N ARG A 161 18.45 6.74 18.09
CA ARG A 161 19.11 6.67 16.79
C ARG A 161 19.04 5.26 16.25
N ILE A 162 19.03 5.14 14.93
CA ILE A 162 19.06 3.87 14.23
C ILE A 162 20.03 4.00 13.05
N SER A 163 20.69 2.91 12.70
CA SER A 163 21.41 2.77 11.43
C SER A 163 20.47 2.29 10.31
N LYS A 164 20.88 2.44 9.05
CA LYS A 164 20.11 1.94 7.91
C LYS A 164 19.90 0.43 8.00
N LYS A 165 20.95 -0.32 8.37
CA LYS A 165 20.89 -1.78 8.48
C LYS A 165 19.89 -2.21 9.55
N GLU A 166 19.88 -1.57 10.71
CA GLU A 166 18.88 -1.82 11.76
C GLU A 166 17.47 -1.44 11.29
N ALA A 167 17.30 -0.32 10.59
CA ALA A 167 16.01 0.09 10.04
C ALA A 167 15.49 -0.90 8.98
N GLN A 168 16.36 -1.44 8.12
CA GLN A 168 16.00 -2.50 7.18
C GLN A 168 15.59 -3.79 7.89
N ASN A 169 16.28 -4.15 8.98
CA ASN A 169 15.89 -5.31 9.78
C ASN A 169 14.51 -5.10 10.42
N CYS A 170 14.19 -3.88 10.85
CA CYS A 170 12.85 -3.54 11.32
C CYS A 170 11.80 -3.70 10.21
N VAL A 171 12.10 -3.26 8.98
CA VAL A 171 11.23 -3.46 7.82
C VAL A 171 11.02 -4.94 7.53
N ARG A 172 12.09 -5.75 7.43
CA ARG A 172 11.98 -7.21 7.20
C ARG A 172 11.13 -7.90 8.27
N HIS A 173 11.37 -7.56 9.54
CA HIS A 173 10.56 -8.08 10.64
C HIS A 173 9.07 -7.72 10.48
N HIS A 174 8.78 -6.46 10.14
CA HIS A 174 7.41 -6.00 9.94
C HIS A 174 6.74 -6.71 8.76
N LEU A 175 7.44 -6.84 7.64
CA LEU A 175 6.94 -7.55 6.46
C LEU A 175 6.56 -9.00 6.80
N ARG A 176 7.48 -9.74 7.42
CA ARG A 176 7.26 -11.16 7.79
C ARG A 176 6.18 -11.36 8.85
N SER A 177 6.02 -10.40 9.77
CA SER A 177 5.11 -10.57 10.91
C SER A 177 3.69 -10.07 10.63
N TYR A 178 3.54 -9.05 9.78
CA TYR A 178 2.26 -8.33 9.63
C TYR A 178 1.78 -8.18 8.19
N VAL A 179 2.67 -8.21 7.19
CA VAL A 179 2.27 -7.98 5.78
C VAL A 179 2.10 -9.31 5.04
N PHE A 180 3.14 -10.15 5.03
CA PHE A 180 3.14 -11.43 4.33
C PHE A 180 2.02 -12.38 4.80
N PRO A 181 1.75 -12.55 6.11
CA PRO A 181 0.65 -13.40 6.55
C PRO A 181 -0.73 -12.96 6.05
N VAL A 182 -0.93 -11.65 5.88
CA VAL A 182 -2.19 -11.09 5.35
C VAL A 182 -2.34 -11.44 3.87
N ILE A 183 -1.24 -11.45 3.11
CA ILE A 183 -1.27 -11.83 1.70
C ILE A 183 -1.60 -13.33 1.57
N ASP A 184 -0.87 -14.18 2.29
CA ASP A 184 -1.08 -15.64 2.24
C ASP A 184 -2.48 -16.06 2.66
N GLN A 185 -3.10 -15.32 3.59
CA GLN A 185 -4.42 -15.67 4.11
C GLN A 185 -5.57 -15.18 3.22
N TYR A 186 -5.44 -14.01 2.57
CA TYR A 186 -6.59 -13.32 1.97
C TYR A 186 -6.50 -13.12 0.47
N VAL A 187 -5.31 -13.12 -0.14
CA VAL A 187 -5.17 -12.97 -1.58
C VAL A 187 -5.34 -14.34 -2.24
N GLU A 188 -6.32 -14.49 -3.11
CA GLU A 188 -6.71 -15.80 -3.66
C GLU A 188 -6.04 -16.15 -4.99
N ARG A 189 -5.37 -15.17 -5.64
CA ARG A 189 -4.72 -15.36 -6.96
C ARG A 189 -3.23 -15.11 -6.92
N GLU A 190 -2.47 -15.89 -7.69
CA GLU A 190 -1.04 -15.64 -7.87
C GLU A 190 -0.81 -14.22 -8.44
N LEU A 191 0.19 -13.52 -7.89
CA LEU A 191 0.52 -12.15 -8.29
C LEU A 191 1.83 -12.11 -9.10
N SER A 192 1.90 -11.22 -10.10
CA SER A 192 3.19 -10.89 -10.72
C SER A 192 4.15 -10.22 -9.72
N GLU A 193 5.44 -10.07 -10.06
CA GLU A 193 6.41 -9.42 -9.16
C GLU A 193 5.97 -8.00 -8.77
N GLY A 194 5.58 -7.18 -9.76
CA GLY A 194 5.10 -5.81 -9.54
C GLY A 194 3.80 -5.75 -8.74
N GLU A 195 2.87 -6.67 -9.00
CA GLU A 195 1.62 -6.77 -8.24
C GLU A 195 1.87 -7.13 -6.78
N MET A 196 2.79 -8.08 -6.51
CA MET A 196 3.18 -8.46 -5.15
C MET A 196 3.88 -7.32 -4.41
N LEU A 197 4.84 -6.65 -5.08
CA LEU A 197 5.55 -5.50 -4.53
C LEU A 197 4.59 -4.39 -4.08
N ALA A 198 3.71 -3.95 -4.98
CA ALA A 198 2.77 -2.88 -4.71
C ALA A 198 1.71 -3.27 -3.67
N THR A 199 1.26 -4.53 -3.67
CA THR A 199 0.32 -5.04 -2.65
C THR A 199 0.95 -5.01 -1.26
N CYS A 200 2.18 -5.50 -1.10
CA CYS A 200 2.92 -5.41 0.16
C CYS A 200 3.13 -3.95 0.60
N LEU A 201 3.52 -3.06 -0.32
CA LEU A 201 3.76 -1.64 -0.05
C LEU A 201 2.49 -0.91 0.42
N PHE A 202 1.35 -1.26 -0.17
CA PHE A 202 0.03 -0.75 0.21
C PHE A 202 -0.37 -1.25 1.60
N ILE A 203 -0.25 -2.55 1.88
CA ILE A 203 -0.55 -3.14 3.20
C ILE A 203 0.36 -2.56 4.29
N TYR A 204 1.65 -2.34 4.00
CA TYR A 204 2.58 -1.68 4.94
C TYR A 204 2.05 -0.32 5.40
N ASN A 205 1.41 0.44 4.50
CA ASN A 205 0.84 1.75 4.80
C ASN A 205 -0.49 1.68 5.56
N ILE A 206 -1.43 0.87 5.09
CA ILE A 206 -2.80 0.88 5.61
C ILE A 206 -3.03 -0.12 6.74
N GLY A 207 -2.17 -1.13 6.87
CA GLY A 207 -2.29 -2.25 7.80
C GLY A 207 -3.23 -3.36 7.33
N GLY A 208 -3.00 -4.59 7.81
CA GLY A 208 -3.80 -5.77 7.49
C GLY A 208 -5.28 -5.65 7.89
N GLY A 209 -5.55 -4.97 9.01
CA GLY A 209 -6.91 -4.71 9.49
C GLY A 209 -7.76 -3.96 8.47
N ASN A 210 -7.24 -2.89 7.87
CA ASN A 210 -7.92 -2.12 6.83
C ASN A 210 -7.98 -2.86 5.49
N PHE A 211 -6.97 -3.67 5.18
CA PHE A 211 -6.90 -4.43 3.94
C PHE A 211 -7.95 -5.57 3.88
N ALA A 212 -7.95 -6.43 4.90
CA ALA A 212 -8.74 -7.67 4.92
C ALA A 212 -9.93 -7.68 5.89
N ASN A 213 -10.20 -6.57 6.59
CA ASN A 213 -11.20 -6.50 7.67
C ASN A 213 -10.95 -7.55 8.78
N GLN A 214 -9.70 -7.68 9.23
CA GLN A 214 -9.34 -8.65 10.28
C GLN A 214 -10.05 -8.39 11.62
N LYS A 215 -10.62 -7.19 11.81
CA LYS A 215 -11.39 -6.81 12.99
C LYS A 215 -12.83 -7.30 12.99
N GLY A 216 -13.33 -7.82 11.86
CA GLY A 216 -14.73 -8.24 11.73
C GLY A 216 -15.74 -7.08 11.75
N ILE A 217 -15.28 -5.82 11.63
CA ILE A 217 -16.13 -4.62 11.63
C ILE A 217 -15.99 -3.95 10.26
N GLY A 218 -16.98 -4.19 9.40
CA GLY A 218 -17.05 -3.60 8.07
C GLY A 218 -16.84 -4.61 6.94
N ARG A 219 -16.16 -4.19 5.86
CA ARG A 219 -15.86 -5.02 4.69
C ARG A 219 -14.38 -4.94 4.35
N SER A 220 -13.83 -5.95 3.67
CA SER A 220 -12.51 -5.86 3.05
C SER A 220 -12.43 -4.68 2.09
N CYS A 221 -11.21 -4.20 1.84
CA CYS A 221 -11.00 -3.10 0.93
C CYS A 221 -11.39 -3.48 -0.50
N ALA A 222 -11.78 -2.48 -1.29
CA ALA A 222 -12.16 -2.65 -2.68
C ALA A 222 -11.00 -3.21 -3.53
N PHE A 223 -9.75 -2.93 -3.15
CA PHE A 223 -8.57 -3.47 -3.80
C PHE A 223 -8.45 -4.99 -3.63
N LEU A 224 -8.57 -5.50 -2.39
CA LEU A 224 -8.56 -6.94 -2.13
C LEU A 224 -9.70 -7.64 -2.87
N LYS A 225 -10.90 -7.06 -2.85
CA LYS A 225 -12.04 -7.59 -3.62
C LYS A 225 -11.73 -7.64 -5.13
N ALA A 226 -11.14 -6.59 -5.70
CA ALA A 226 -10.78 -6.56 -7.11
C ALA A 226 -9.70 -7.59 -7.47
N LEU A 227 -8.72 -7.84 -6.58
CA LEU A 227 -7.73 -8.89 -6.75
C LEU A 227 -8.40 -10.27 -6.85
N ASN A 228 -9.23 -10.64 -5.86
CA ASN A 228 -9.85 -11.96 -5.80
C ASN A 228 -10.94 -12.14 -6.89
N ASP A 229 -11.61 -11.07 -7.29
CA ASP A 229 -12.53 -11.05 -8.45
C ASP A 229 -11.78 -11.08 -9.81
N ASN A 230 -10.45 -11.24 -9.81
CA ASN A 230 -9.59 -11.28 -11.00
C ASN A 230 -9.80 -10.11 -11.97
N LYS A 231 -9.95 -8.89 -11.43
CA LYS A 231 -10.03 -7.69 -12.27
C LYS A 231 -8.69 -7.41 -12.95
N SER A 232 -8.74 -6.57 -14.00
CA SER A 232 -7.54 -6.11 -14.71
C SER A 232 -6.62 -5.35 -13.76
N SER A 233 -5.31 -5.34 -14.05
CA SER A 233 -4.34 -4.73 -13.14
C SER A 233 -4.60 -3.24 -12.93
N GLN A 234 -5.07 -2.53 -13.96
CA GLN A 234 -5.46 -1.12 -13.86
C GLN A 234 -6.66 -0.90 -12.95
N GLU A 235 -7.68 -1.76 -13.02
CA GLU A 235 -8.86 -1.63 -12.16
C GLU A 235 -8.52 -2.00 -10.70
N CYS A 236 -7.72 -3.04 -10.50
CA CYS A 236 -7.18 -3.38 -9.18
C CYS A 236 -6.43 -2.19 -8.58
N ALA A 237 -5.41 -1.67 -9.28
CA ALA A 237 -4.64 -0.52 -8.81
C ALA A 237 -5.56 0.67 -8.49
N ARG A 238 -6.53 0.99 -9.35
CA ARG A 238 -7.48 2.09 -9.15
C ARG A 238 -8.24 1.97 -7.84
N LYS A 239 -8.57 0.75 -7.40
CA LYS A 239 -9.24 0.52 -6.11
C LYS A 239 -8.39 0.87 -4.88
N MET A 240 -7.06 0.92 -4.99
CA MET A 240 -6.20 1.41 -3.90
C MET A 240 -6.53 2.86 -3.52
N THR A 241 -7.13 3.64 -4.43
CA THR A 241 -7.54 5.03 -4.19
C THR A 241 -8.69 5.17 -3.20
N GLU A 242 -9.33 4.08 -2.74
CA GLU A 242 -10.24 4.09 -1.57
C GLU A 242 -9.58 4.72 -0.33
N PHE A 243 -8.26 4.48 -0.15
CA PHE A 243 -7.48 4.92 1.00
C PHE A 243 -6.77 6.25 0.73
N TYR A 244 -7.57 7.28 0.49
CA TYR A 244 -7.11 8.66 0.27
C TYR A 244 -7.37 9.62 1.44
N ARG A 245 -8.04 9.14 2.50
CA ARG A 245 -8.44 9.94 3.65
C ARG A 245 -7.64 9.57 4.88
N SER A 246 -7.42 10.56 5.74
CA SER A 246 -6.94 10.36 7.12
C SER A 246 -7.76 11.24 8.04
N ALA A 247 -8.17 10.70 9.20
CA ALA A 247 -9.06 11.37 10.16
C ALA A 247 -10.31 12.01 9.49
N GLY A 248 -10.91 11.29 8.54
CA GLY A 248 -12.09 11.74 7.77
C GLY A 248 -11.84 12.77 6.68
N LYS A 249 -10.64 13.37 6.60
CA LYS A 249 -10.30 14.42 5.64
C LYS A 249 -9.54 13.86 4.45
N LYS A 250 -9.77 14.44 3.27
CA LYS A 250 -9.00 14.16 2.05
C LYS A 250 -7.53 14.53 2.26
N VAL A 251 -6.61 13.62 1.92
CA VAL A 251 -5.16 13.86 1.97
C VAL A 251 -4.56 13.57 0.60
N ASP A 252 -4.24 14.62 -0.17
CA ASP A 252 -3.67 14.49 -1.52
C ASP A 252 -2.34 13.72 -1.52
N GLY A 253 -1.56 13.80 -0.43
CA GLY A 253 -0.35 13.02 -0.24
C GLY A 253 -0.56 11.50 -0.31
N LEU A 254 -1.69 11.02 0.21
CA LEU A 254 -2.04 9.60 0.10
C LEU A 254 -2.33 9.23 -1.35
N LEU A 255 -3.10 10.04 -2.09
CA LEU A 255 -3.33 9.81 -3.53
C LEU A 255 -2.01 9.80 -4.31
N LYS A 256 -1.07 10.71 -4.04
CA LYS A 256 0.23 10.68 -4.73
C LYS A 256 0.99 9.38 -4.43
N ARG A 257 0.97 8.89 -3.18
CA ARG A 257 1.50 7.57 -2.84
C ARG A 257 0.78 6.43 -3.57
N ARG A 258 -0.56 6.45 -3.61
CA ARG A 258 -1.37 5.46 -4.34
C ARG A 258 -1.03 5.43 -5.83
N TRP A 259 -0.62 6.56 -6.43
CA TRP A 259 -0.18 6.58 -7.82
C TRP A 259 1.14 5.82 -8.02
N VAL A 260 2.10 6.00 -7.11
CA VAL A 260 3.38 5.25 -7.15
C VAL A 260 3.12 3.75 -7.00
N GLU A 261 2.33 3.36 -6.02
CA GLU A 261 1.94 1.95 -5.80
C GLU A 261 1.20 1.39 -7.02
N GLY A 262 0.26 2.14 -7.59
CA GLY A 262 -0.47 1.73 -8.80
C GLY A 262 0.41 1.63 -10.04
N ALA A 263 1.43 2.49 -10.17
CA ALA A 263 2.40 2.45 -11.25
C ALA A 263 3.30 1.21 -11.14
N ILE A 264 3.74 0.85 -9.93
CA ILE A 264 4.47 -0.40 -9.67
C ILE A 264 3.57 -1.61 -9.96
N PHE A 265 2.33 -1.58 -9.46
CA PHE A 265 1.36 -2.67 -9.63
C PHE A 265 1.09 -2.96 -11.12
N CYS A 266 0.94 -1.92 -11.93
CA CYS A 266 0.70 -2.04 -13.37
C CYS A 266 1.98 -2.24 -14.20
N GLY A 267 3.17 -2.26 -13.58
CA GLY A 267 4.45 -2.48 -14.26
C GLY A 267 5.02 -1.25 -14.99
N TYR A 268 4.55 -0.04 -14.68
CA TYR A 268 5.11 1.22 -15.21
C TYR A 268 6.35 1.70 -14.44
N LEU A 269 6.55 1.24 -13.21
CA LEU A 269 7.74 1.50 -12.41
C LEU A 269 8.29 0.19 -11.83
N THR A 270 9.60 0.03 -11.88
CA THR A 270 10.32 -1.09 -11.25
C THR A 270 11.06 -0.63 -9.99
N ALA A 271 11.47 -1.56 -9.13
CA ALA A 271 12.30 -1.25 -7.98
C ALA A 271 13.64 -0.61 -8.42
N GLU A 272 14.18 -1.02 -9.57
CA GLU A 272 15.38 -0.44 -10.17
C GLU A 272 15.20 1.04 -10.56
N ASP A 273 14.04 1.40 -11.13
CA ASP A 273 13.73 2.80 -11.44
C ASP A 273 13.70 3.65 -10.16
N ILE A 274 13.08 3.11 -9.11
CA ILE A 274 12.95 3.76 -7.80
C ILE A 274 14.31 4.09 -7.18
N LEU A 275 15.34 3.27 -7.39
CA LEU A 275 16.69 3.47 -6.80
C LEU A 275 17.31 4.83 -7.14
N GLN A 276 16.99 5.40 -8.30
CA GLN A 276 17.53 6.67 -8.77
C GLN A 276 16.67 7.88 -8.38
N LEU A 277 15.51 7.67 -7.78
CA LEU A 277 14.61 8.75 -7.41
C LEU A 277 15.03 9.39 -6.08
N GLU A 278 14.63 10.64 -5.89
CA GLU A 278 14.71 11.35 -4.62
C GLU A 278 13.73 10.72 -3.62
N PRO A 279 14.17 10.35 -2.40
CA PRO A 279 13.27 9.81 -1.38
C PRO A 279 12.09 10.77 -1.10
N ALA A 280 10.87 10.23 -1.11
CA ALA A 280 9.63 10.98 -1.00
C ALA A 280 9.40 12.03 -2.11
N GLY A 281 10.10 11.89 -3.25
CA GLY A 281 10.04 12.84 -4.37
C GLY A 281 8.63 13.07 -4.89
N PHE A 282 7.75 12.05 -4.89
CA PHE A 282 6.36 12.18 -5.35
C PHE A 282 5.55 13.30 -4.65
N TYR A 283 5.99 13.83 -3.50
CA TYR A 283 5.40 15.04 -2.90
C TYR A 283 5.70 16.33 -3.66
N ASN A 284 6.73 16.37 -4.51
CA ASN A 284 7.17 17.52 -5.30
C ASN A 284 6.12 17.98 -6.31
N SER A 285 5.29 17.07 -6.82
CA SER A 285 4.14 17.44 -7.65
C SER A 285 3.20 18.36 -6.87
N ARG A 286 2.76 19.44 -7.51
CA ARG A 286 1.86 20.41 -6.88
C ARG A 286 0.39 20.09 -7.12
N SER A 287 0.08 19.28 -8.13
CA SER A 287 -1.29 19.03 -8.56
C SER A 287 -1.57 17.54 -8.72
N LEU A 288 -2.70 17.06 -8.21
CA LEU A 288 -3.17 15.71 -8.53
C LEU A 288 -3.38 15.52 -10.03
N ASN A 289 -3.73 16.59 -10.75
CA ASN A 289 -3.87 16.54 -12.21
C ASN A 289 -2.53 16.33 -12.93
N ASP A 290 -1.39 16.21 -12.26
CA ASP A 290 -0.13 15.78 -12.87
C ASP A 290 -0.10 14.26 -13.08
N TYR A 291 -0.82 13.50 -12.24
CA TYR A 291 -0.78 12.03 -12.19
C TYR A 291 -2.16 11.35 -12.30
N TYR A 292 -3.24 12.12 -12.16
CA TYR A 292 -4.61 11.64 -12.27
C TYR A 292 -5.35 12.31 -13.42
N VAL A 293 -6.35 11.62 -13.96
CA VAL A 293 -7.25 12.16 -14.99
C VAL A 293 -8.01 13.37 -14.45
N SER A 294 -8.35 13.37 -13.16
CA SER A 294 -9.07 14.43 -12.46
C SER A 294 -8.63 14.55 -11.00
N SER A 295 -8.73 15.75 -10.44
CA SER A 295 -8.51 16.03 -9.01
C SER A 295 -9.72 15.68 -8.13
N ARG A 296 -10.81 15.23 -8.76
CA ARG A 296 -12.04 14.73 -8.14
C ARG A 296 -12.20 13.24 -8.46
N PRO A 297 -12.83 12.45 -7.56
CA PRO A 297 -13.13 11.06 -7.85
C PRO A 297 -14.17 10.96 -8.96
N ASP A 298 -14.18 9.81 -9.63
CA ASP A 298 -15.22 9.42 -10.57
C ASP A 298 -16.54 9.14 -9.83
N ARG A 299 -17.60 8.84 -10.58
CA ARG A 299 -18.94 8.62 -10.03
C ARG A 299 -19.02 7.47 -9.01
N ASP A 300 -18.12 6.50 -9.11
CA ASP A 300 -18.02 5.36 -8.19
C ASP A 300 -17.15 5.64 -6.95
N GLY A 301 -16.63 6.88 -6.80
CA GLY A 301 -15.86 7.31 -5.64
C GLY A 301 -14.35 7.04 -5.72
N PHE A 302 -13.87 6.42 -6.80
CA PHE A 302 -12.44 6.14 -7.01
C PHE A 302 -11.78 7.16 -7.93
N TYR A 303 -10.46 7.27 -7.86
CA TYR A 303 -9.69 8.17 -8.72
C TYR A 303 -9.03 7.40 -9.85
N SER A 304 -9.22 7.85 -11.09
CA SER A 304 -8.55 7.26 -12.25
C SER A 304 -7.14 7.81 -12.45
N TYR A 305 -6.15 6.90 -12.43
CA TYR A 305 -4.77 7.23 -12.72
C TYR A 305 -4.57 7.64 -14.18
N ARG A 306 -3.53 8.41 -14.43
CA ARG A 306 -2.99 8.65 -15.76
C ARG A 306 -1.60 8.01 -15.85
N PHE A 307 -1.49 6.96 -16.66
CA PHE A 307 -0.26 6.17 -16.87
C PHE A 307 0.20 6.19 -18.34
N ASP A 308 -0.10 7.24 -19.09
CA ASP A 308 0.54 7.43 -20.40
C ASP A 308 2.06 7.63 -20.23
N GLN A 309 2.79 7.32 -21.30
CA GLN A 309 4.25 7.35 -21.34
C GLN A 309 4.82 8.71 -20.92
N ASP A 310 4.21 9.81 -21.38
CA ASP A 310 4.68 11.16 -21.05
C ASP A 310 4.53 11.45 -19.55
N THR A 311 3.44 10.98 -18.94
CA THR A 311 3.20 11.15 -17.51
C THR A 311 4.20 10.36 -16.66
N VAL A 312 4.48 9.12 -17.03
CA VAL A 312 5.48 8.28 -16.33
C VAL A 312 6.89 8.86 -16.49
N GLN A 313 7.27 9.24 -17.71
CA GLN A 313 8.60 9.84 -17.96
C GLN A 313 8.77 11.15 -17.19
N ARG A 314 7.76 12.02 -17.21
CA ARG A 314 7.77 13.27 -16.44
C ARG A 314 7.91 13.02 -14.94
N PHE A 315 7.25 11.97 -14.42
CA PHE A 315 7.43 11.57 -13.03
C PHE A 315 8.88 11.17 -12.74
N LEU A 316 9.50 10.33 -13.58
CA LEU A 316 10.89 9.92 -13.41
C LEU A 316 11.86 11.11 -13.44
N ASP A 317 11.66 12.03 -14.39
CA ASP A 317 12.52 13.19 -14.57
C ASP A 317 12.41 14.19 -13.41
N GLN A 318 11.17 14.51 -13.00
CA GLN A 318 10.91 15.45 -11.90
C GLN A 318 11.36 14.94 -10.54
N ASN A 319 11.36 13.62 -10.36
CA ASN A 319 11.70 12.98 -9.10
C ASN A 319 13.10 12.35 -9.11
N ARG A 320 13.92 12.60 -10.15
CA ARG A 320 15.29 12.10 -10.21
C ARG A 320 16.11 12.73 -9.08
N GLY A 321 16.75 11.90 -8.27
CA GLY A 321 17.57 12.37 -7.16
C GLY A 321 18.90 12.96 -7.63
N THR A 322 19.08 14.27 -7.44
CA THR A 322 20.33 14.99 -7.75
C THR A 322 21.28 15.01 -6.57
N ASN A 323 20.76 15.29 -5.37
CA ASN A 323 21.54 15.40 -4.13
C ASN A 323 21.48 14.13 -3.28
N LYS A 324 20.36 13.41 -3.35
CA LYS A 324 20.08 12.23 -2.54
C LYS A 324 19.17 11.31 -3.32
N ARG A 325 19.51 10.03 -3.41
CA ARG A 325 18.70 9.01 -4.08
C ARG A 325 18.29 7.93 -3.09
N VAL A 326 17.31 7.12 -3.46
CA VAL A 326 16.89 5.96 -2.68
C VAL A 326 18.06 4.99 -2.44
N ILE A 327 18.87 4.72 -3.46
CA ILE A 327 20.06 3.88 -3.31
C ILE A 327 21.05 4.40 -2.24
N ASP A 328 21.07 5.71 -2.00
CA ASP A 328 21.98 6.33 -1.03
C ASP A 328 21.43 6.25 0.41
N ILE A 329 20.18 5.79 0.61
CA ILE A 329 19.57 5.63 1.94
C ILE A 329 19.23 4.20 2.33
N ILE A 330 19.38 3.25 1.42
CA ILE A 330 19.41 1.82 1.74
C ILE A 330 20.86 1.36 1.97
#